data_AF-A0AB39H6L2-F1
#
_entry.id   AF-A0AB39H6L2-F1
#
_cell.length_a   1.000
_cell.length_b   1.000
_cell.length_c   1.000
_cell.angle_alpha   90.00
_cell.angle_beta   90.00
_cell.angle_gamma   90.00
#
_symmetry.space_group_name_H-M   'P 1'
#
loop_
_entity.id
_entity.type
_entity.pdbx_description
1 polymer ?
#
loop_
_entity_poly.entity_id
_entity_poly.type
_entity_poly.pdbx_seq_one_letter_code
_entity_poly.pdbx_strand_id
1 'polypeptide(L)'
;MSYIPLEDYPRAWIFRHASLPISPDQLALIKPMTAQRAAQFWKENISAVSPDAERLSDKDWAMQTSSWLHHLDWMPEWESDESPLPASILEFIDWQDDVTVYFCYEKYNVIETKWSVFKQHWKNFLFYDDGPILLGRRRDQALWFHTDGSVKLGHRS
;
A
#
# COMPACT_ATOMS: atom_id res chain seq x y z
N MET A 1 -12.63 -16.38 -9.28
CA MET A 1 -12.60 -15.73 -7.95
C MET A 1 -11.69 -14.51 -8.01
N SER A 2 -11.97 -13.47 -7.21
CA SER A 2 -11.21 -12.22 -7.21
C SER A 2 -10.05 -12.18 -6.22
N TYR A 3 -10.11 -13.01 -5.18
CA TYR A 3 -9.14 -13.05 -4.09
C TYR A 3 -8.68 -14.47 -3.85
N ILE A 4 -7.51 -14.61 -3.25
CA ILE A 4 -7.03 -15.86 -2.67
C ILE A 4 -7.18 -15.81 -1.14
N PRO A 5 -7.35 -16.95 -0.46
CA PRO A 5 -7.22 -17.02 0.99
C PRO A 5 -5.89 -16.42 1.46
N LEU A 6 -5.90 -15.73 2.61
CA LEU A 6 -4.67 -15.14 3.16
C LEU A 6 -3.61 -16.22 3.48
N GLU A 7 -4.03 -17.44 3.80
CA GLU A 7 -3.13 -18.58 4.01
C GLU A 7 -2.40 -19.06 2.75
N ASP A 8 -3.02 -18.87 1.58
CA ASP A 8 -2.44 -19.22 0.28
C ASP A 8 -1.57 -18.09 -0.29
N TYR A 9 -1.53 -16.93 0.39
CA TYR A 9 -0.71 -15.81 -0.03
C TYR A 9 0.77 -16.05 0.28
N PRO A 10 1.68 -16.03 -0.70
CA PRO A 10 3.09 -16.37 -0.47
C PRO A 10 3.77 -15.51 0.60
N ARG A 11 3.33 -14.26 0.79
CA ARG A 11 3.87 -13.33 1.79
C ARG A 11 3.01 -13.23 3.05
N ALA A 12 2.13 -14.21 3.32
CA ALA A 12 1.24 -14.22 4.48
C ALA A 12 1.97 -14.08 5.83
N TRP A 13 3.24 -14.49 5.89
CA TRP A 13 4.07 -14.41 7.08
C TRP A 13 4.20 -12.98 7.63
N ILE A 14 4.13 -11.93 6.79
CA ILE A 14 4.22 -10.52 7.23
C ILE A 14 3.04 -10.13 8.14
N PHE A 15 1.89 -10.78 7.97
CA PHE A 15 0.68 -10.56 8.79
C PHE A 15 0.56 -11.52 9.97
N ARG A 16 1.52 -12.44 10.12
CA ARG A 16 1.59 -13.44 11.20
C ARG A 16 2.84 -13.24 12.06
N HIS A 17 3.51 -12.10 11.93
CA HIS A 17 4.71 -11.77 12.67
C HIS A 17 4.38 -11.62 14.17
N ALA A 18 5.06 -12.37 15.04
CA ALA A 18 4.72 -12.46 16.45
C ALA A 18 4.79 -11.10 17.18
N SER A 19 5.73 -10.23 16.78
CA SER A 19 5.88 -8.89 17.38
C SER A 19 4.83 -7.87 16.92
N LEU A 20 4.07 -8.16 15.85
CA LEU A 20 3.06 -7.27 15.28
C LEU A 20 1.76 -8.07 15.02
N PRO A 21 1.06 -8.49 16.08
CA PRO A 21 -0.10 -9.35 15.97
C PRO A 21 -1.30 -8.61 15.38
N ILE A 22 -2.00 -9.27 14.45
CA ILE A 22 -3.25 -8.80 13.86
C ILE A 22 -4.38 -9.69 14.36
N SER A 23 -5.50 -9.11 14.79
CA SER A 23 -6.64 -9.89 15.26
C SER A 23 -7.28 -10.69 14.10
N PRO A 24 -7.95 -11.82 14.39
CA PRO A 24 -8.62 -12.62 13.36
C PRO A 24 -9.62 -11.82 12.52
N ASP A 25 -10.38 -10.92 13.15
CA ASP A 25 -11.37 -10.08 12.48
C ASP A 25 -10.71 -9.13 11.46
N GLN A 26 -9.53 -8.58 11.80
CA GLN A 26 -8.78 -7.71 10.91
C GLN A 26 -8.04 -8.49 9.82
N LEU A 27 -7.51 -9.68 10.13
CA LEU A 27 -6.93 -10.58 9.13
C LEU A 27 -7.95 -10.94 8.03
N ALA A 28 -9.22 -11.14 8.38
CA ALA A 28 -10.29 -11.39 7.41
C ALA A 28 -10.57 -10.21 6.46
N LEU A 29 -10.13 -9.00 6.82
CA LEU A 29 -10.21 -7.80 5.98
C LEU A 29 -8.98 -7.61 5.08
N ILE A 30 -7.91 -8.37 5.27
CA ILE A 30 -6.73 -8.36 4.41
C ILE A 30 -6.96 -9.36 3.28
N LYS A 31 -7.21 -8.87 2.08
CA LYS A 31 -7.66 -9.68 0.94
C LYS A 31 -6.67 -9.60 -0.22
N PRO A 32 -5.69 -10.53 -0.28
CA PRO A 32 -4.80 -10.64 -1.43
C PRO A 32 -5.60 -10.97 -2.70
N MET A 33 -5.40 -10.19 -3.75
CA MET A 33 -6.06 -10.43 -5.02
C MET A 33 -5.47 -11.66 -5.73
N THR A 34 -6.27 -12.31 -6.58
CA THR A 34 -5.71 -13.27 -7.54
C THR A 34 -4.77 -12.53 -8.50
N ALA A 35 -3.75 -13.22 -9.04
CA ALA A 35 -2.80 -12.63 -9.99
C ALA A 35 -3.50 -11.97 -11.18
N GLN A 36 -4.59 -12.56 -11.69
CA GLN A 36 -5.38 -11.99 -12.78
C GLN A 36 -6.03 -10.65 -12.40
N ARG A 37 -6.66 -10.58 -11.21
CA ARG A 37 -7.29 -9.34 -10.74
C ARG A 37 -6.26 -8.27 -10.40
N ALA A 38 -5.16 -8.65 -9.73
CA ALA A 38 -4.06 -7.75 -9.43
C ALA A 38 -3.50 -7.12 -10.72
N ALA A 39 -3.26 -7.94 -11.76
CA ALA A 39 -2.73 -7.46 -13.03
C ALA A 39 -3.68 -6.50 -13.75
N GLN A 40 -4.98 -6.76 -13.69
CA GLN A 40 -5.99 -5.84 -14.23
C GLN A 40 -6.00 -4.53 -13.43
N PHE A 41 -6.03 -4.61 -12.10
CA PHE A 41 -6.03 -3.44 -11.23
C PHE A 41 -4.78 -2.58 -11.46
N TRP A 42 -3.59 -3.19 -11.49
CA TRP A 42 -2.33 -2.52 -11.75
C TRP A 42 -2.33 -1.82 -13.11
N LYS A 43 -2.78 -2.51 -14.16
CA LYS A 43 -2.90 -1.94 -15.51
C LYS A 43 -3.78 -0.70 -15.56
N GLU A 44 -4.89 -0.70 -14.83
CA GLU A 44 -5.87 0.38 -14.80
C GLU A 44 -5.47 1.55 -13.88
N ASN A 45 -4.68 1.29 -12.83
CA ASN A 45 -4.48 2.25 -11.74
C ASN A 45 -3.03 2.71 -11.56
N ILE A 46 -2.04 1.95 -12.02
CA ILE A 46 -0.60 2.20 -11.81
C ILE A 46 0.12 2.33 -13.16
N SER A 47 0.23 1.23 -13.91
CA SER A 47 0.96 1.22 -15.18
C SER A 47 0.45 0.14 -16.14
N ALA A 48 0.30 0.50 -17.41
CA ALA A 48 -0.10 -0.45 -18.44
C ALA A 48 1.02 -1.39 -18.91
N VAL A 49 2.28 -1.05 -18.66
CA VAL A 49 3.45 -1.71 -19.26
C VAL A 49 4.46 -2.17 -18.21
N SER A 50 4.62 -1.42 -17.14
CA SER A 50 5.64 -1.63 -16.11
C SER A 50 5.15 -2.69 -15.10
N PRO A 51 5.97 -3.66 -14.66
CA PRO A 51 5.51 -4.71 -13.74
C PRO A 51 5.56 -4.33 -12.26
N ASP A 52 6.37 -3.35 -11.90
CA ASP A 52 6.65 -2.91 -10.53
C ASP A 52 7.09 -1.45 -10.54
N ALA A 53 7.34 -0.91 -9.34
CA ALA A 53 7.73 0.48 -9.13
C ALA A 53 9.12 0.83 -9.68
N GLU A 54 10.08 -0.08 -9.59
CA GLU A 54 11.45 0.15 -10.09
C GLU A 54 11.50 0.32 -11.62
N ARG A 55 10.57 -0.33 -12.33
CA ARG A 55 10.50 -0.33 -13.79
C ARG A 55 9.45 0.63 -14.36
N LEU A 56 8.90 1.53 -13.54
CA LEU A 56 7.98 2.55 -14.02
C LEU A 56 8.65 3.44 -15.09
N SER A 57 7.88 3.78 -16.11
CA SER A 57 8.31 4.58 -17.24
C SER A 57 7.82 6.02 -17.10
N ASP A 58 8.43 6.95 -17.85
CA ASP A 58 8.03 8.36 -17.89
C ASP A 58 6.59 8.59 -18.39
N LYS A 59 5.88 7.53 -18.84
CA LYS A 59 4.46 7.59 -19.22
C LYS A 59 3.52 7.23 -18.07
N ASP A 60 4.05 6.63 -17.01
CA ASP A 60 3.27 6.27 -15.84
C ASP A 60 3.08 7.52 -14.97
N TRP A 61 1.87 7.72 -14.44
CA TRP A 61 1.53 8.92 -13.67
C TRP A 61 2.43 9.06 -12.44
N ALA A 62 2.81 7.94 -11.82
CA ALA A 62 3.68 7.91 -10.65
C ALA A 62 5.08 8.47 -10.96
N MET A 63 5.52 8.51 -12.22
CA MET A 63 6.79 9.13 -12.62
C MET A 63 6.69 10.64 -12.88
N GLN A 64 5.48 11.20 -12.90
CA GLN A 64 5.32 12.65 -13.07
C GLN A 64 5.60 13.35 -11.73
N THR A 65 6.55 14.28 -11.72
CA THR A 65 6.85 15.07 -10.51
C THR A 65 5.65 15.87 -10.03
N SER A 66 4.76 16.29 -10.94
CA SER A 66 3.51 17.00 -10.62
C SER A 66 2.51 16.16 -9.84
N SER A 67 2.65 14.83 -9.84
CA SER A 67 1.77 13.95 -9.07
C SER A 67 2.12 13.92 -7.59
N TRP A 68 3.30 14.43 -7.17
CA TRP A 68 3.78 14.34 -5.79
C TRP A 68 3.95 15.74 -5.17
N LEU A 69 3.38 15.93 -3.98
CA LEU A 69 3.36 17.21 -3.26
C LEU A 69 4.32 17.23 -2.08
N HIS A 70 4.44 16.10 -1.37
CA HIS A 70 5.29 15.98 -0.19
C HIS A 70 6.17 14.75 -0.28
N HIS A 71 7.33 14.83 0.37
CA HIS A 71 8.29 13.75 0.53
C HIS A 71 8.73 13.73 1.98
N LEU A 72 8.53 12.61 2.66
CA LEU A 72 8.70 12.46 4.10
C LEU A 72 9.50 11.21 4.42
N ASP A 73 10.14 11.20 5.58
CA ASP A 73 10.78 10.02 6.16
C ASP A 73 9.79 9.35 7.13
N TRP A 74 9.61 8.03 7.01
CA TRP A 74 8.77 7.23 7.90
C TRP A 74 9.58 6.29 8.81
N MET A 75 10.91 6.19 8.61
CA MET A 75 11.78 5.36 9.44
C MET A 75 11.78 5.78 10.92
N PRO A 76 11.71 7.07 11.30
CA PRO A 76 11.67 7.45 12.71
C PRO A 76 10.49 6.81 13.46
N GLU A 77 9.34 6.67 12.82
CA GLU A 77 8.14 6.05 13.38
C GLU A 77 8.17 4.51 13.34
N TRP A 78 9.06 3.92 12.54
CA TRP A 78 9.21 2.46 12.45
C TRP A 78 9.67 1.84 13.77
N GLU A 79 10.67 2.46 14.42
CA GLU A 79 11.28 1.98 15.67
C GLU A 79 10.44 2.28 16.92
N SER A 80 9.38 3.09 16.80
CA SER A 80 8.54 3.44 17.94
C SER A 80 7.49 2.37 18.22
N ASP A 81 7.47 1.83 19.45
CA ASP A 81 6.49 0.83 19.90
C ASP A 81 5.05 1.36 19.95
N GLU A 82 4.88 2.69 20.04
CA GLU A 82 3.58 3.35 20.16
C GLU A 82 3.15 4.11 18.91
N SER A 83 4.04 4.27 17.91
CA SER A 83 3.75 5.22 16.83
C SER A 83 2.68 4.71 15.86
N PRO A 84 1.60 5.48 15.68
CA PRO A 84 0.75 5.34 14.51
C PRO A 84 1.56 5.68 13.25
N LEU A 85 0.95 5.43 12.08
CA LEU A 85 1.44 5.95 10.81
C LEU A 85 1.84 7.45 10.95
N PRO A 86 2.93 7.92 10.32
CA PRO A 86 3.42 9.30 10.48
C PRO A 86 2.30 10.35 10.39
N ALA A 87 2.29 11.30 11.33
CA ALA A 87 1.21 12.29 11.47
C ALA A 87 0.92 13.05 10.18
N SER A 88 1.97 13.44 9.44
CA SER A 88 1.86 14.11 8.15
C SER A 88 1.12 13.30 7.09
N ILE A 89 1.20 11.96 7.12
CA ILE A 89 0.40 11.09 6.23
C ILE A 89 -1.08 11.16 6.64
N LEU A 90 -1.36 11.16 7.94
CA LEU A 90 -2.72 11.26 8.47
C LEU A 90 -3.35 12.64 8.24
N GLU A 91 -2.54 13.70 8.22
CA GLU A 91 -2.98 15.06 7.89
C GLU A 91 -3.26 15.21 6.38
N PHE A 92 -2.45 14.56 5.54
CA PHE A 92 -2.66 14.58 4.10
C PHE A 92 -3.91 13.77 3.73
N ILE A 93 -4.03 12.52 4.19
CA ILE A 93 -5.09 11.59 3.79
C ILE A 93 -6.41 11.89 4.50
N ASP A 94 -7.44 12.27 3.74
CA ASP A 94 -8.77 12.64 4.27
C ASP A 94 -9.77 11.45 4.35
N TRP A 95 -9.25 10.23 4.23
CA TRP A 95 -10.09 9.04 4.07
C TRP A 95 -10.76 8.63 5.38
N GLN A 96 -12.04 8.28 5.29
CA GLN A 96 -12.77 7.61 6.37
C GLN A 96 -12.23 6.20 6.59
N ASP A 97 -12.37 5.69 7.81
CA ASP A 97 -11.84 4.39 8.24
C ASP A 97 -12.32 3.20 7.40
N ASP A 98 -13.53 3.29 6.85
CA ASP A 98 -14.17 2.25 6.05
C ASP A 98 -13.81 2.30 4.55
N VAL A 99 -13.04 3.31 4.12
CA VAL A 99 -12.55 3.42 2.75
C VAL A 99 -11.76 2.17 2.41
N THR A 100 -12.13 1.53 1.30
CA THR A 100 -11.34 0.43 0.73
C THR A 100 -10.05 1.01 0.17
N VAL A 101 -8.92 0.43 0.56
CA VAL A 101 -7.59 0.81 0.07
C VAL A 101 -6.93 -0.39 -0.62
N TYR A 102 -6.00 -0.08 -1.52
CA TYR A 102 -5.26 -1.03 -2.32
C TYR A 102 -3.78 -0.80 -2.11
N PHE A 103 -3.10 -1.79 -1.55
CA PHE A 103 -1.65 -1.77 -1.38
C PHE A 103 -1.01 -2.56 -2.51
N CYS A 104 -0.38 -1.84 -3.44
CA CYS A 104 0.09 -2.37 -4.71
C CYS A 104 1.61 -2.56 -4.65
N TYR A 105 2.06 -3.78 -4.32
CA TYR A 105 3.48 -4.10 -4.33
C TYR A 105 4.02 -4.19 -5.76
N GLU A 106 3.30 -4.91 -6.62
CA GLU A 106 3.66 -5.14 -8.02
C GLU A 106 2.44 -5.64 -8.80
N LYS A 107 2.58 -5.77 -10.11
CA LYS A 107 1.51 -6.13 -11.06
C LYS A 107 0.70 -7.34 -10.65
N TYR A 108 1.32 -8.37 -10.07
CA TYR A 108 0.63 -9.61 -9.69
C TYR A 108 0.37 -9.71 -8.18
N ASN A 109 0.67 -8.65 -7.42
CA ASN A 109 0.56 -8.64 -5.97
C ASN A 109 -0.06 -7.32 -5.49
N VAL A 110 -1.39 -7.35 -5.33
CA VAL A 110 -2.17 -6.27 -4.75
C VAL A 110 -3.00 -6.83 -3.60
N ILE A 111 -2.96 -6.13 -2.47
CA ILE A 111 -3.81 -6.42 -1.32
C ILE A 111 -4.92 -5.38 -1.23
N GLU A 112 -6.16 -5.83 -1.12
CA GLU A 112 -7.30 -4.99 -0.78
C GLU A 112 -7.56 -5.05 0.72
N THR A 113 -7.76 -3.91 1.37
CA THR A 113 -8.18 -3.84 2.78
C THR A 113 -8.93 -2.56 3.09
N LYS A 114 -9.12 -2.24 4.38
CA LYS A 114 -9.72 -1.00 4.87
C LYS A 114 -8.65 -0.02 5.33
N TRP A 115 -8.88 1.28 5.16
CA TRP A 115 -7.96 2.31 5.59
C TRP A 115 -7.61 2.18 7.08
N SER A 116 -8.60 1.91 7.94
CA SER A 116 -8.36 1.65 9.36
C SER A 116 -7.41 0.48 9.63
N VAL A 117 -7.56 -0.62 8.87
CA VAL A 117 -6.69 -1.80 8.98
C VAL A 117 -5.27 -1.47 8.55
N PHE A 118 -5.10 -0.74 7.44
CA PHE A 118 -3.78 -0.30 7.02
C PHE A 118 -3.15 0.64 8.05
N LYS A 119 -3.86 1.67 8.53
CA LYS A 119 -3.32 2.62 9.52
C LYS A 119 -2.80 1.92 10.78
N GLN A 120 -3.55 0.96 11.28
CA GLN A 120 -3.19 0.25 12.51
C GLN A 120 -2.03 -0.73 12.30
N HIS A 121 -1.92 -1.33 11.11
CA HIS A 121 -0.98 -2.42 10.82
C HIS A 121 0.02 -2.06 9.73
N TRP A 122 0.30 -0.77 9.51
CA TRP A 122 1.09 -0.27 8.39
C TRP A 122 2.49 -0.90 8.34
N LYS A 123 3.09 -1.16 9.52
CA LYS A 123 4.37 -1.86 9.64
C LYS A 123 4.35 -3.25 9.02
N ASN A 124 3.25 -4.01 9.19
CA ASN A 124 3.12 -5.32 8.57
C ASN A 124 3.12 -5.24 7.04
N PHE A 125 2.53 -4.19 6.46
CA PHE A 125 2.53 -3.97 5.01
C PHE A 125 3.91 -3.54 4.49
N LEU A 126 4.68 -2.80 5.28
CA LEU A 126 6.01 -2.32 4.90
C LEU A 126 7.17 -3.27 5.23
N PHE A 127 6.91 -4.46 5.79
CA PHE A 127 7.94 -5.53 5.80
C PHE A 127 8.41 -5.91 4.39
N TYR A 128 7.65 -5.55 3.36
CA TYR A 128 8.03 -5.63 1.96
C TYR A 128 7.83 -4.26 1.30
N ASP A 129 8.80 -3.38 1.45
CA ASP A 129 8.76 -1.96 1.05
C ASP A 129 9.38 -1.68 -0.34
N ASP A 130 9.40 -2.70 -1.20
CA ASP A 130 9.91 -2.65 -2.59
C ASP A 130 9.03 -1.79 -3.52
N GLY A 131 8.96 -0.50 -3.22
CA GLY A 131 8.22 0.50 -3.97
C GLY A 131 6.69 0.45 -3.92
N PRO A 132 5.99 -0.05 -2.87
CA PRO A 132 4.56 -0.22 -2.94
C PRO A 132 3.82 1.12 -3.01
N ILE A 133 2.74 1.14 -3.79
CA ILE A 133 1.85 2.30 -3.94
C ILE A 133 0.51 2.01 -3.24
N LEU A 134 0.10 2.87 -2.31
CA LEU A 134 -1.19 2.83 -1.64
C LEU A 134 -2.19 3.74 -2.36
N LEU A 135 -3.35 3.18 -2.74
CA LEU A 135 -4.44 3.91 -3.36
C LEU A 135 -5.74 3.76 -2.57
N GLY A 136 -6.51 4.85 -2.46
CA GLY A 136 -7.87 4.82 -1.92
C GLY A 136 -8.91 4.59 -3.02
N ARG A 137 -9.92 3.75 -2.77
CA ARG A 137 -11.00 3.52 -3.73
C ARG A 137 -11.75 4.82 -3.99
N ARG A 138 -11.76 5.25 -5.27
CA ARG A 138 -12.37 6.52 -5.72
C ARG A 138 -11.75 7.75 -5.04
N ARG A 139 -10.48 7.66 -4.66
CA ARG A 139 -9.67 8.77 -4.16
C ARG A 139 -8.57 9.06 -5.18
N ASP A 140 -8.24 10.32 -5.29
CA ASP A 140 -7.12 10.81 -6.10
C ASP A 140 -5.80 10.74 -5.32
N GLN A 141 -5.86 10.88 -3.99
CA GLN A 141 -4.69 10.77 -3.13
C GLN A 141 -3.99 9.42 -3.23
N ALA A 142 -2.66 9.45 -3.19
CA ALA A 142 -1.80 8.27 -3.25
C ALA A 142 -0.58 8.45 -2.34
N LEU A 143 -0.08 7.32 -1.83
CA LEU A 143 1.21 7.23 -1.14
C LEU A 143 2.12 6.30 -1.92
N TRP A 144 3.39 6.64 -2.06
CA TRP A 144 4.40 5.77 -2.66
C TRP A 144 5.58 5.62 -1.70
N PHE A 145 5.70 4.42 -1.13
CA PHE A 145 6.75 4.09 -0.17
C PHE A 145 8.01 3.61 -0.90
N HIS A 146 9.17 3.93 -0.34
CA HIS A 146 10.48 3.60 -0.87
C HIS A 146 11.31 2.86 0.17
N THR A 147 12.23 2.01 -0.29
CA THR A 147 13.14 1.19 0.53
C THR A 147 14.18 2.01 1.30
N ASP A 148 14.34 3.28 0.96
CA ASP A 148 15.21 4.22 1.67
C ASP A 148 14.56 4.83 2.92
N GLY A 149 13.36 4.35 3.29
CA GLY A 149 12.64 4.88 4.44
C GLY A 149 11.74 6.05 4.12
N SER A 150 11.63 6.46 2.86
CA SER A 150 10.85 7.62 2.48
C SER A 150 9.49 7.27 1.88
N VAL A 151 8.58 8.24 1.90
CA VAL A 151 7.26 8.15 1.28
C VAL A 151 6.93 9.44 0.55
N LYS A 152 6.42 9.32 -0.68
CA LYS A 152 5.85 10.43 -1.44
C LYS A 152 4.34 10.46 -1.25
N LEU A 153 3.80 11.66 -1.06
CA LEU A 153 2.37 11.92 -0.90
C LEU A 153 1.91 12.79 -2.05
N GLY A 154 0.82 12.40 -2.69
CA GLY A 154 0.45 13.01 -3.96
C GLY A 154 -0.96 12.71 -4.42
N HIS A 155 -1.27 13.15 -5.64
CA HIS A 155 -2.52 12.89 -6.33
C HIS A 155 -2.24 12.20 -7.65
N ARG A 156 -2.97 11.13 -7.92
CA ARG A 156 -2.98 10.45 -9.21
C ARG A 156 -3.68 11.34 -10.24
N SER A 157 -2.97 11.59 -11.34
CA SER A 157 -3.42 12.39 -12.50
C SER A 157 -3.60 11.53 -13.74
#